data_AF-A0A158KDI5-F1
#
_entry.id   AF-A0A158KDI5-F1
#
_cell.length_a   1.000
_cell.length_b   1.000
_cell.length_c   1.000
_cell.angle_alpha   90.00
_cell.angle_beta   90.00
_cell.angle_gamma   90.00
#
_symmetry.space_group_name_H-M   'P 1'
#
loop_
_entity.id
_entity.type
_entity.pdbx_description
1 polymer ?
#
loop_
_entity_poly.entity_id
_entity_poly.type
_entity_poly.pdbx_seq_one_letter_code
_entity_poly.pdbx_strand_id
1 'polypeptide(L)'
;MSGQLALGLEKWLGITPAAARKKVERRSKSVRELKLPFARRAKFLYAANQYGSDRFWSRLAEALEEGNGAYSRVIRALRARGDLVPLAHLASAAGISSGARQIPFERVWQDLVSTGLFHTTEVPGLGECFAFAKKDPSLDEMLPDVRARLIAETVLLQSVQEWAAKLGLGSFSSFKLRSNKQEAAPSVCESSVSFRLFKLEWRDRGFPRPGEEAQSV
;
A
#
# COMPACT_ATOMS: atom_id res chain seq x y z
N MET A 1 -11.07 26.34 11.56
CA MET A 1 -10.06 25.25 11.52
C MET A 1 -10.09 24.47 12.84
N SER A 2 -10.96 23.47 12.99
CA SER A 2 -10.92 22.53 14.12
C SER A 2 -10.06 21.33 13.75
N GLY A 3 -8.74 21.46 13.84
CA GLY A 3 -7.82 20.36 13.58
C GLY A 3 -7.55 19.53 14.84
N GLN A 4 -7.29 18.23 14.68
CA GLN A 4 -6.82 17.35 15.77
C GLN A 4 -5.63 17.94 16.53
N LEU A 5 -4.75 18.69 15.83
CA LEU A 5 -3.64 19.42 16.44
C LEU A 5 -4.11 20.46 17.48
N ALA A 6 -5.18 21.20 17.22
CA ALA A 6 -5.69 22.21 18.16
C ALA A 6 -6.29 21.55 19.41
N LEU A 7 -6.98 20.42 19.26
CA LEU A 7 -7.48 19.61 20.38
C LEU A 7 -6.32 19.04 21.23
N GLY A 8 -5.26 18.58 20.57
CA GLY A 8 -4.04 18.15 21.25
C GLY A 8 -3.38 19.27 22.07
N LEU A 9 -3.29 20.47 21.49
CA LEU A 9 -2.72 21.65 22.17
C LEU A 9 -3.56 22.13 23.35
N GLU A 10 -4.89 22.11 23.23
CA GLU A 10 -5.81 22.39 24.34
C GLU A 10 -5.55 21.44 25.51
N LYS A 11 -5.49 20.12 25.24
CA LYS A 11 -5.25 19.11 26.28
C LYS A 11 -3.87 19.23 26.92
N TRP A 12 -2.84 19.56 26.14
CA TRP A 12 -1.45 19.61 26.63
C TRP A 12 -1.11 20.90 27.38
N LEU A 13 -1.65 22.04 26.93
CA LEU A 13 -1.34 23.35 27.49
C LEU A 13 -2.45 23.90 28.41
N GLY A 14 -3.59 23.22 28.51
CA GLY A 14 -4.74 23.68 29.29
C GLY A 14 -5.34 25.00 28.78
N ILE A 15 -5.23 25.27 27.47
CA ILE A 15 -5.69 26.53 26.86
C ILE A 15 -7.03 26.36 26.16
N THR A 16 -7.78 27.47 26.02
CA THR A 16 -9.07 27.42 25.32
C THR A 16 -8.92 27.00 23.85
N PRO A 17 -9.95 26.36 23.25
CA PRO A 17 -9.92 25.94 21.85
C PRO A 17 -9.60 27.08 20.87
N ALA A 18 -10.10 28.29 21.16
CA ALA A 18 -9.83 29.48 20.35
C ALA A 18 -8.36 29.91 20.43
N ALA A 19 -7.75 29.88 21.63
CA ALA A 19 -6.34 30.18 21.82
C ALA A 19 -5.44 29.14 21.13
N ALA A 20 -5.79 27.86 21.19
CA ALA A 20 -5.08 26.78 20.50
C ALA A 20 -5.07 27.00 18.98
N ARG A 21 -6.23 27.30 18.37
CA ARG A 21 -6.33 27.59 16.93
C ARG A 21 -5.47 28.79 16.52
N LYS A 22 -5.53 29.87 17.31
CA LYS A 22 -4.74 31.09 17.06
C LYS A 22 -3.24 30.82 17.15
N LYS A 23 -2.78 29.92 18.02
CA LYS A 23 -1.37 29.48 18.07
C LYS A 23 -0.95 28.69 16.83
N VAL A 24 -1.81 27.80 16.31
CA VAL A 24 -1.54 27.02 15.08
C VAL A 24 -1.46 27.93 13.86
N GLU A 25 -2.31 28.96 13.81
CA GLU A 25 -2.29 29.96 12.75
C GLU A 25 -1.01 30.81 12.80
N ARG A 26 -0.61 31.25 13.99
CA ARG A 26 0.63 32.00 14.25
C ARG A 26 1.87 31.12 14.40
N ARG A 27 1.87 29.96 13.77
CA ARG A 27 2.99 29.00 13.85
C ARG A 27 4.30 29.64 13.41
N SER A 28 5.38 29.19 14.02
CA SER A 28 6.74 29.61 13.67
C SER A 28 7.20 28.96 12.36
N LYS A 29 8.24 29.53 11.74
CA LYS A 29 8.82 29.04 10.47
C LYS A 29 9.39 27.61 10.56
N SER A 30 9.60 27.09 11.78
CA SER A 30 10.05 25.71 12.00
C SER A 30 8.96 24.66 11.80
N VAL A 31 7.68 25.07 11.75
CA VAL A 31 6.56 24.20 11.43
C VAL A 31 6.23 24.35 9.95
N ARG A 32 6.39 23.26 9.20
CA ARG A 32 6.15 23.19 7.75
C ARG A 32 4.82 22.51 7.46
N GLU A 33 4.31 22.76 6.26
CA GLU A 33 3.07 22.19 5.73
C GLU A 33 3.40 21.29 4.55
N LEU A 34 2.80 20.10 4.48
CA LEU A 34 2.92 19.20 3.35
C LEU A 34 1.76 19.40 2.37
N LYS A 35 2.06 19.56 1.08
CA LYS A 35 1.07 19.70 0.01
C LYS A 35 0.73 18.32 -0.56
N LEU A 36 -0.34 17.71 -0.05
CA LEU A 36 -0.94 16.48 -0.57
C LEU A 36 -2.47 16.60 -0.53
N PRO A 37 -3.21 15.79 -1.30
CA PRO A 37 -4.68 15.81 -1.31
C PRO A 37 -5.26 15.14 -0.05
N PHE A 38 -5.23 15.84 1.07
CA PHE A 38 -5.88 15.40 2.31
C PHE A 38 -7.39 15.58 2.26
N ALA A 39 -8.13 14.72 2.99
CA ALA A 39 -9.57 14.85 3.14
C ALA A 39 -9.96 16.23 3.68
N ARG A 40 -11.13 16.72 3.24
CA ARG A 40 -11.75 17.95 3.76
C ARG A 40 -10.82 19.18 3.69
N ARG A 41 -9.89 19.20 2.72
CA ARG A 41 -8.86 20.25 2.56
C ARG A 41 -8.02 20.45 3.83
N ALA A 42 -7.84 19.38 4.61
CA ALA A 42 -6.96 19.41 5.76
C ALA A 42 -5.51 19.66 5.34
N LYS A 43 -4.71 20.11 6.30
CA LYS A 43 -3.29 20.41 6.10
C LYS A 43 -2.49 19.60 7.08
N PHE A 44 -1.49 18.87 6.59
CA PHE A 44 -0.57 18.16 7.45
C PHE A 44 0.58 19.06 7.85
N LEU A 45 0.70 19.32 9.16
CA LEU A 45 1.73 20.15 9.74
C LEU A 45 2.75 19.27 10.45
N TYR A 46 4.04 19.60 10.28
CA TYR A 46 5.13 18.86 10.91
C TYR A 46 6.25 19.81 11.33
N ALA A 47 6.97 19.44 12.40
CA ALA A 47 8.17 20.15 12.79
C ALA A 47 9.32 19.77 11.85
N ALA A 48 10.09 20.74 11.38
CA ALA A 48 11.17 20.51 10.40
C ALA A 48 12.22 19.51 10.91
N ASN A 49 12.46 19.44 12.22
CA ASN A 49 13.37 18.48 12.85
C ASN A 49 12.84 17.03 12.88
N GLN A 50 11.53 16.83 12.73
CA GLN A 50 10.91 15.51 12.68
C GLN A 50 10.78 14.98 11.25
N TYR A 51 11.08 15.79 10.25
CA TYR A 51 10.96 15.40 8.85
C TYR A 51 11.81 14.15 8.55
N GLY A 52 11.17 13.12 8.01
CA GLY A 52 11.83 11.85 7.68
C GLY A 52 11.97 10.87 8.85
N SER A 53 11.60 11.26 10.08
CA SER A 53 11.60 10.35 11.22
C SER A 53 10.50 9.28 11.13
N ASP A 54 10.68 8.16 11.82
CA ASP A 54 9.66 7.10 11.87
C ASP A 54 8.31 7.62 12.37
N ARG A 55 8.32 8.55 13.34
CA ARG A 55 7.12 9.21 13.85
C ARG A 55 6.43 10.05 12.78
N PHE A 56 7.20 10.79 11.98
CA PHE A 56 6.67 11.58 10.87
C PHE A 56 5.95 10.69 9.86
N TRP A 57 6.57 9.59 9.43
CA TRP A 57 5.97 8.69 8.46
C TRP A 57 4.72 7.99 8.98
N SER A 58 4.74 7.53 10.24
CA SER A 58 3.57 6.90 10.86
C SER A 58 2.39 7.86 10.96
N ARG A 59 2.63 9.11 11.37
CA ARG A 59 1.57 10.14 11.46
C ARG A 59 1.09 10.62 10.09
N LEU A 60 1.97 10.67 9.09
CA LEU A 60 1.59 11.00 7.73
C LEU A 60 0.66 9.93 7.14
N ALA A 61 1.01 8.64 7.32
CA ALA A 61 0.18 7.54 6.87
C ALA A 61 -1.19 7.53 7.56
N GLU A 62 -1.25 7.76 8.88
CA GLU A 62 -2.49 7.87 9.65
C GLU A 62 -3.37 9.04 9.14
N ALA A 63 -2.77 10.22 8.94
CA ALA A 63 -3.49 11.39 8.44
C ALA A 63 -4.03 11.23 7.01
N LEU A 64 -3.37 10.41 6.18
CA LEU A 64 -3.84 10.09 4.83
C LEU A 64 -4.92 8.99 4.84
N GLU A 65 -5.00 8.17 5.87
CA GLU A 65 -5.94 7.05 5.95
C GLU A 65 -7.40 7.50 6.00
N GLU A 66 -7.71 8.58 6.74
CA GLU A 66 -9.06 9.13 6.89
C GLU A 66 -9.67 9.68 5.58
N GLY A 67 -8.84 10.03 4.59
CA GLY A 67 -9.27 10.76 3.40
C GLY A 67 -8.85 10.20 2.07
N ASN A 68 -7.74 9.46 2.06
CA ASN A 68 -7.11 8.97 0.86
C ASN A 68 -6.24 7.75 1.17
N GLY A 69 -6.91 6.63 1.48
CA GLY A 69 -6.25 5.40 1.87
C GLY A 69 -5.25 4.86 0.84
N ALA A 70 -5.30 5.28 -0.43
CA ALA A 70 -4.31 4.87 -1.43
C ALA A 70 -2.91 5.39 -1.08
N TYR A 71 -2.75 6.67 -0.74
CA TYR A 71 -1.46 7.24 -0.36
C TYR A 71 -0.93 6.61 0.93
N SER A 72 -1.80 6.43 1.92
CA SER A 72 -1.45 5.76 3.19
C SER A 72 -0.93 4.34 2.94
N ARG A 73 -1.62 3.57 2.08
CA ARG A 73 -1.23 2.22 1.68
C ARG A 73 0.14 2.19 0.99
N VAL A 74 0.44 3.12 0.08
CA VAL A 74 1.76 3.22 -0.55
C VAL A 74 2.86 3.45 0.49
N ILE A 75 2.68 4.41 1.40
CA ILE A 75 3.66 4.71 2.45
C ILE A 75 3.89 3.50 3.36
N ARG A 76 2.81 2.86 3.80
CA ARG A 76 2.87 1.66 4.67
C ARG A 76 3.53 0.49 3.96
N ALA A 77 3.19 0.25 2.69
CA ALA A 77 3.77 -0.82 1.89
C ALA A 77 5.27 -0.63 1.66
N LEU A 78 5.71 0.60 1.41
CA LEU A 78 7.12 0.91 1.26
C LEU A 78 7.89 0.64 2.56
N ARG A 79 7.38 1.10 3.71
CA ARG A 79 8.03 0.88 5.02
C ARG A 79 8.07 -0.59 5.42
N ALA A 80 6.99 -1.34 5.18
CA ALA A 80 6.94 -2.78 5.44
C ALA A 80 7.96 -3.57 4.59
N ARG A 81 8.47 -2.96 3.52
CA ARG A 81 9.39 -3.54 2.54
C ARG A 81 10.76 -2.89 2.58
N GLY A 82 11.17 -2.40 3.75
CA GLY A 82 12.53 -1.88 3.94
C GLY A 82 12.83 -0.70 3.02
N ASP A 83 11.85 0.19 2.81
CA ASP A 83 12.04 1.51 2.23
C ASP A 83 12.42 1.58 0.73
N LEU A 84 12.50 0.43 0.05
CA LEU A 84 12.75 0.31 -1.38
C LEU A 84 11.89 -0.80 -2.00
N VAL A 85 11.15 -0.47 -3.07
CA VAL A 85 10.29 -1.42 -3.79
C VAL A 85 10.37 -1.17 -5.30
N PRO A 86 10.52 -2.21 -6.15
CA PRO A 86 10.38 -2.06 -7.61
C PRO A 86 9.05 -1.42 -7.98
N LEU A 87 9.05 -0.43 -8.87
CA LEU A 87 7.83 0.33 -9.21
C LEU A 87 6.73 -0.59 -9.75
N ALA A 88 7.11 -1.60 -10.55
CA ALA A 88 6.22 -2.64 -11.04
C ALA A 88 5.51 -3.45 -9.94
N HIS A 89 6.11 -3.54 -8.74
CA HIS A 89 5.52 -4.27 -7.60
C HIS A 89 4.71 -3.35 -6.68
N LEU A 90 4.86 -2.04 -6.78
CA LEU A 90 4.35 -1.08 -5.79
C LEU A 90 2.82 -1.10 -5.68
N ALA A 91 2.09 -1.21 -6.80
CA ALA A 91 0.63 -1.33 -6.79
C ALA A 91 0.15 -2.58 -6.01
N SER A 92 0.74 -3.74 -6.32
CA SER A 92 0.43 -5.01 -5.63
C SER A 92 0.84 -4.95 -4.15
N ALA A 93 1.97 -4.32 -3.84
CA ALA A 93 2.48 -4.14 -2.49
C ALA A 93 1.56 -3.26 -1.64
N ALA A 94 0.99 -2.21 -2.23
CA ALA A 94 0.03 -1.31 -1.61
C ALA A 94 -1.41 -1.86 -1.66
N GLY A 95 -1.65 -2.99 -2.32
CA GLY A 95 -2.99 -3.54 -2.52
C GLY A 95 -3.93 -2.55 -3.23
N ILE A 96 -3.40 -1.77 -4.18
CA ILE A 96 -4.18 -0.80 -4.96
C ILE A 96 -4.60 -1.48 -6.25
N SER A 97 -5.90 -1.53 -6.50
CA SER A 97 -6.47 -1.97 -7.77
C SER A 97 -6.99 -0.76 -8.54
N SER A 98 -6.86 -0.80 -9.87
CA SER A 98 -7.40 0.26 -10.72
C SER A 98 -8.89 0.05 -10.93
N GLY A 99 -9.71 0.64 -10.07
CA GLY A 99 -11.17 0.64 -10.17
C GLY A 99 -11.73 2.03 -10.54
N ALA A 100 -12.91 2.09 -11.18
CA ALA A 100 -13.51 3.34 -11.67
C ALA A 100 -13.79 4.40 -10.59
N ARG A 101 -13.90 4.01 -9.31
CA ARG A 101 -14.09 4.90 -8.15
C ARG A 101 -12.81 5.12 -7.34
N GLN A 102 -11.68 4.55 -7.77
CA GLN A 102 -10.40 4.67 -7.09
C GLN A 102 -9.48 5.64 -7.84
N ILE A 103 -8.56 6.25 -7.10
CA ILE A 103 -7.51 7.08 -7.73
C ILE A 103 -6.59 6.13 -8.50
N PRO A 104 -6.27 6.43 -9.77
CA PRO A 104 -5.36 5.59 -10.54
C PRO A 104 -4.01 5.53 -9.83
N PHE A 105 -3.43 4.33 -9.78
CA PHE A 105 -2.20 4.08 -9.05
C PHE A 105 -1.06 5.00 -9.51
N GLU A 106 -0.98 5.26 -10.81
CA GLU A 106 0.03 6.13 -11.44
C GLU A 106 0.01 7.52 -10.84
N ARG A 107 -1.20 8.08 -10.67
CA ARG A 107 -1.37 9.40 -10.07
C ARG A 107 -0.92 9.41 -8.62
N VAL A 108 -1.16 8.34 -7.86
CA VAL A 108 -0.80 8.27 -6.43
C VAL A 108 0.71 8.37 -6.25
N TRP A 109 1.49 7.55 -6.96
CA TRP A 109 2.94 7.58 -6.79
C TRP A 109 3.56 8.85 -7.41
N GLN A 110 3.03 9.36 -8.51
CA GLN A 110 3.47 10.63 -9.12
C GLN A 110 3.21 11.83 -8.19
N ASP A 111 2.01 11.92 -7.62
CA ASP A 111 1.67 12.97 -6.65
C ASP A 111 2.59 12.88 -5.42
N LEU A 112 2.96 11.67 -4.97
CA LEU A 112 3.94 11.48 -3.90
C LEU A 112 5.36 11.95 -4.30
N VAL A 113 5.85 11.62 -5.49
CA VAL A 113 7.15 12.11 -5.99
C VAL A 113 7.17 13.63 -6.11
N SER A 114 6.06 14.23 -6.58
CA SER A 114 5.94 15.69 -6.72
C SER A 114 6.13 16.47 -5.41
N THR A 115 5.94 15.82 -4.27
CA THR A 115 6.18 16.44 -2.95
C THR A 115 7.66 16.54 -2.57
N GLY A 116 8.54 15.83 -3.28
CA GLY A 116 9.95 15.65 -2.92
C GLY A 116 10.19 14.75 -1.71
N LEU A 117 9.15 14.09 -1.17
CA LEU A 117 9.29 13.08 -0.10
C LEU A 117 9.78 11.73 -0.62
N PHE A 118 9.51 11.46 -1.90
CA PHE A 118 9.79 10.21 -2.59
C PHE A 118 10.49 10.50 -3.90
N HIS A 119 11.18 9.50 -4.42
CA HIS A 119 11.79 9.55 -5.74
C HIS A 119 11.71 8.17 -6.40
N THR A 120 11.84 8.16 -7.72
CA THR A 120 12.14 6.95 -8.47
C THR A 120 13.62 6.94 -8.84
N THR A 121 14.24 5.77 -8.81
CA THR A 121 15.64 5.58 -9.18
C THR A 121 15.82 4.24 -9.88
N GLU A 122 16.71 4.21 -10.86
CA GLU A 122 17.05 2.99 -11.59
C GLU A 122 18.02 2.15 -10.77
N VAL A 123 17.66 0.92 -10.45
CA VAL A 123 18.46 0.03 -9.62
C VAL A 123 18.96 -1.16 -10.45
N PRO A 124 20.28 -1.41 -10.51
CA PRO A 124 20.85 -2.53 -11.25
C PRO A 124 20.25 -3.89 -10.83
N GLY A 125 19.62 -4.57 -11.79
CA GLY A 125 18.99 -5.87 -11.62
C GLY A 125 17.57 -5.84 -11.02
N LEU A 126 17.06 -4.68 -10.62
CA LEU A 126 15.67 -4.51 -10.14
C LEU A 126 14.83 -3.60 -11.05
N GLY A 127 15.47 -2.77 -11.88
CA GLY A 127 14.81 -1.77 -12.72
C GLY A 127 14.42 -0.52 -11.94
N GLU A 128 13.43 0.22 -12.44
CA GLU A 128 12.91 1.41 -11.78
C GLU A 128 12.30 1.04 -10.41
N CYS A 129 12.81 1.67 -9.35
CA CYS A 129 12.38 1.47 -7.97
C CYS A 129 11.87 2.76 -7.35
N PHE A 130 10.92 2.63 -6.42
CA PHE A 130 10.36 3.71 -5.64
C PHE A 130 10.93 3.70 -4.22
N ALA A 131 11.39 4.85 -3.73
CA ALA A 131 12.06 4.97 -2.43
C ALA A 131 11.80 6.32 -1.73
N PHE A 132 12.09 6.39 -0.43
CA PHE A 132 12.10 7.64 0.32
C PHE A 132 13.29 8.53 -0.10
N ALA A 133 13.06 9.83 -0.27
CA ALA A 133 14.10 10.76 -0.73
C ALA A 133 15.18 11.08 0.32
N LYS A 134 14.94 10.81 1.60
CA LYS A 134 15.77 11.32 2.71
C LYS A 134 16.14 10.27 3.76
N LYS A 135 16.17 8.98 3.41
CA LYS A 135 16.79 7.99 4.29
C LYS A 135 18.21 7.75 3.80
N ASP A 136 19.14 7.81 4.77
CA ASP A 136 20.60 7.81 4.61
C ASP A 136 21.30 6.43 4.58
N PRO A 137 20.64 5.25 4.43
CA PRO A 137 21.40 4.08 4.03
C PRO A 137 21.79 4.24 2.56
N SER A 138 23.06 3.97 2.23
CA SER A 138 23.44 3.80 0.84
C SER A 138 22.52 2.75 0.20
N LEU A 139 22.12 2.95 -1.06
CA LEU A 139 21.36 1.93 -1.79
C LEU A 139 22.04 0.55 -1.64
N ASP A 140 23.37 0.52 -1.67
CA ASP A 140 24.18 -0.69 -1.51
C ASP A 140 23.93 -1.44 -0.18
N GLU A 141 23.60 -0.73 0.90
CA GLU A 141 23.28 -1.33 2.19
C GLU A 141 21.88 -1.97 2.18
N MET A 142 20.93 -1.39 1.44
CA MET A 142 19.55 -1.87 1.38
C MET A 142 19.37 -3.02 0.40
N LEU A 143 20.16 -3.08 -0.66
CA LEU A 143 19.97 -4.02 -1.77
C LEU A 143 20.01 -5.50 -1.37
N PRO A 144 20.90 -5.98 -0.49
CA PRO A 144 20.93 -7.39 -0.09
C PRO A 144 19.59 -7.84 0.51
N ASP A 145 19.03 -7.08 1.45
CA ASP A 145 17.77 -7.40 2.10
C ASP A 145 16.59 -7.35 1.13
N VAL A 146 16.58 -6.36 0.24
CA VAL A 146 15.55 -6.22 -0.79
C VAL A 146 15.59 -7.40 -1.76
N ARG A 147 16.77 -7.82 -2.21
CA ARG A 147 16.94 -8.98 -3.09
C ARG A 147 16.54 -10.28 -2.40
N ALA A 148 16.99 -10.49 -1.17
CA ALA A 148 16.62 -11.67 -0.37
C ALA A 148 15.10 -11.77 -0.22
N ARG A 149 14.42 -10.66 0.11
CA ARG A 149 12.97 -10.60 0.17
C ARG A 149 12.32 -10.94 -1.16
N LEU A 150 12.76 -10.35 -2.27
CA LEU A 150 12.15 -10.59 -3.59
C LEU A 150 12.26 -12.07 -4.02
N ILE A 151 13.38 -12.72 -3.71
CA ILE A 151 13.57 -14.17 -3.92
C ILE A 151 12.60 -14.95 -3.05
N ALA A 152 12.58 -14.68 -1.74
CA ALA A 152 11.73 -15.39 -0.78
C ALA A 152 10.23 -15.26 -1.14
N GLU A 153 9.79 -14.05 -1.47
CA GLU A 153 8.42 -13.80 -1.91
C GLU A 153 8.08 -14.51 -3.23
N THR A 154 9.03 -14.67 -4.15
CA THR A 154 8.80 -15.41 -5.40
C THR A 154 8.57 -16.89 -5.13
N VAL A 155 9.41 -17.52 -4.30
CA VAL A 155 9.26 -18.92 -3.89
C VAL A 155 7.95 -19.13 -3.14
N LEU A 156 7.60 -18.20 -2.25
CA LEU A 156 6.35 -18.26 -1.49
C LEU A 156 5.13 -18.16 -2.40
N LEU A 157 5.12 -17.22 -3.34
CA LEU A 157 4.02 -17.05 -4.28
C LEU A 157 3.83 -18.25 -5.21
N GLN A 158 4.91 -18.88 -5.66
CA GLN A 158 4.87 -20.14 -6.42
C GLN A 158 4.29 -21.28 -5.56
N SER A 159 4.71 -21.39 -4.30
CA SER A 159 4.20 -22.40 -3.37
C SER A 159 2.70 -22.22 -3.11
N VAL A 160 2.22 -20.98 -2.96
CA VAL A 160 0.79 -20.66 -2.80
C VAL A 160 0.01 -21.00 -4.07
N GLN A 161 0.56 -20.71 -5.26
CA GLN A 161 -0.06 -21.10 -6.54
C GLN A 161 -0.22 -22.62 -6.64
N GLU A 162 0.83 -23.39 -6.33
CA GLU A 162 0.76 -24.86 -6.36
C GLU A 162 -0.24 -25.41 -5.36
N TRP A 163 -0.25 -24.88 -4.14
CA TRP A 163 -1.22 -25.27 -3.12
C TRP A 163 -2.66 -24.99 -3.55
N ALA A 164 -2.93 -23.79 -4.08
CA ALA A 164 -4.26 -23.41 -4.56
C ALA A 164 -4.71 -24.28 -5.75
N ALA A 165 -3.81 -24.60 -6.67
CA ALA A 165 -4.10 -25.52 -7.78
C ALA A 165 -4.41 -26.94 -7.29
N LYS A 166 -3.65 -27.46 -6.32
CA LYS A 166 -3.89 -28.79 -5.70
C LYS A 166 -5.23 -28.87 -4.96
N LEU A 167 -5.74 -27.74 -4.45
CA LEU A 167 -7.06 -27.66 -3.84
C LEU A 167 -8.22 -27.50 -4.84
N GLY A 168 -7.92 -27.40 -6.14
CA GLY A 168 -8.94 -27.20 -7.17
C GLY A 168 -9.50 -25.78 -7.22
N LEU A 169 -8.81 -24.78 -6.66
CA LEU A 169 -9.22 -23.37 -6.71
C LEU A 169 -8.98 -22.71 -8.09
N GLY A 170 -8.29 -23.40 -8.99
CA GLY A 170 -7.97 -22.96 -10.34
C GLY A 170 -6.97 -23.91 -11.02
N SER A 171 -6.78 -23.77 -12.33
CA SER A 171 -5.72 -24.51 -13.04
C SER A 171 -4.36 -23.86 -12.79
N PHE A 172 -3.26 -24.63 -12.86
CA PHE A 172 -1.90 -24.11 -12.69
C PHE A 172 -1.61 -22.89 -13.57
N SER A 173 -2.10 -22.87 -14.81
CA SER A 173 -1.92 -21.77 -15.78
C SER A 173 -2.85 -20.58 -15.56
N SER A 174 -3.88 -20.70 -14.71
CA SER A 174 -4.83 -19.60 -14.46
C SER A 174 -4.30 -18.54 -13.48
N PHE A 175 -3.40 -18.94 -12.58
CA PHE A 175 -2.82 -18.03 -11.60
C PHE A 175 -1.75 -17.14 -12.24
N LYS A 176 -1.88 -15.82 -12.04
CA LYS A 176 -0.91 -14.83 -12.51
C LYS A 176 0.01 -14.41 -11.37
N LEU A 177 1.29 -14.74 -11.49
CA LEU A 177 2.33 -14.27 -10.58
C LEU A 177 2.92 -12.94 -11.06
N ARG A 178 3.31 -12.09 -10.13
CA ARG A 178 3.93 -10.77 -10.39
C ARG A 178 5.22 -10.81 -11.23
N SER A 179 5.94 -11.94 -11.23
CA SER A 179 7.20 -12.12 -11.97
C SER A 179 6.97 -12.47 -13.44
N ASN A 180 5.74 -12.84 -13.81
CA ASN A 180 5.38 -13.11 -15.18
C ASN A 180 5.11 -11.76 -15.85
N LYS A 181 5.94 -11.38 -16.84
CA LYS A 181 5.88 -10.09 -17.56
C LYS A 181 4.42 -9.73 -17.90
N GLN A 182 3.80 -8.91 -17.07
CA GLN A 182 2.43 -8.45 -17.28
C GLN A 182 2.34 -7.01 -16.79
N GLU A 183 1.91 -6.13 -17.69
CA GLU A 183 1.84 -4.67 -17.51
C GLU A 183 0.70 -4.21 -16.57
N ALA A 184 -0.14 -5.13 -16.08
CA ALA A 184 -1.28 -4.81 -15.23
C ALA A 184 -1.17 -5.52 -13.87
N ALA A 185 -1.24 -4.73 -12.78
CA ALA A 185 -1.33 -5.27 -11.43
C ALA A 185 -2.57 -6.19 -11.32
N PRO A 186 -2.46 -7.35 -10.61
CA PRO A 186 -3.59 -8.24 -10.44
C PRO A 186 -4.72 -7.49 -9.74
N SER A 187 -5.89 -7.42 -10.37
CA SER A 187 -7.07 -6.83 -9.74
C SER A 187 -7.51 -7.76 -8.60
N VAL A 188 -7.37 -7.31 -7.36
CA VAL A 188 -8.09 -7.93 -6.25
C VAL A 188 -9.56 -7.64 -6.51
N CYS A 189 -10.33 -8.67 -6.86
CA CYS A 189 -11.78 -8.56 -6.84
C CYS A 189 -12.18 -8.24 -5.40
N GLU A 190 -12.78 -7.08 -5.17
CA GLU A 190 -13.84 -6.92 -4.14
C GLU A 190 -15.06 -7.76 -4.57
N SER A 191 -14.84 -9.04 -4.88
CA SER A 191 -15.89 -10.01 -4.65
C SER A 191 -15.86 -10.18 -3.14
N SER A 192 -16.90 -9.68 -2.46
CA SER A 192 -17.41 -10.38 -1.29
C SER A 192 -17.19 -11.85 -1.57
N VAL A 193 -16.24 -12.46 -0.85
CA VAL A 193 -16.03 -13.90 -0.94
C VAL A 193 -17.34 -14.45 -0.40
N SER A 194 -18.31 -14.62 -1.29
CA SER A 194 -19.30 -15.64 -1.13
C SER A 194 -18.44 -16.89 -1.19
N PHE A 195 -17.93 -17.29 -0.02
CA PHE A 195 -17.78 -18.69 0.29
C PHE A 195 -19.18 -19.26 0.03
N ARG A 196 -19.50 -19.55 -1.25
CA ARG A 196 -20.08 -20.84 -1.52
C ARG A 196 -18.96 -21.79 -1.10
N LEU A 197 -18.90 -22.04 0.20
CA LEU A 197 -18.54 -23.33 0.71
C LEU A 197 -19.19 -24.28 -0.26
N PHE A 198 -18.38 -24.87 -1.13
CA PHE A 198 -18.72 -26.16 -1.67
C PHE A 198 -19.02 -26.95 -0.41
N LYS A 199 -20.32 -27.14 -0.11
CA LYS A 199 -20.74 -28.13 0.87
C LYS A 199 -20.20 -29.42 0.26
N LEU A 200 -19.00 -29.78 0.67
CA LEU A 200 -18.53 -31.16 0.64
C LEU A 200 -19.46 -31.87 1.62
N GLU A 201 -20.67 -32.19 1.15
CA GLU A 201 -21.42 -33.29 1.71
C GLU A 201 -20.56 -34.51 1.44
N TRP A 202 -19.81 -34.89 2.47
CA TRP A 202 -19.29 -36.24 2.59
C TRP A 202 -20.50 -37.17 2.63
N ARG A 203 -20.88 -37.68 1.46
CA ARG A 203 -21.72 -38.87 1.39
C ARG A 203 -20.82 -40.06 1.65
N ASP A 204 -21.13 -40.79 2.72
CA ASP A 204 -20.61 -42.12 2.95
C ASP A 204 -20.81 -42.97 1.68
N ARG A 205 -19.68 -43.43 1.12
CA ARG A 205 -19.49 -44.38 0.01
C ARG A 205 -19.20 -43.80 -1.39
N GLY A 206 -17.91 -43.80 -1.72
CA GLY A 206 -17.33 -44.48 -2.89
C GLY A 206 -17.56 -43.91 -4.30
N PHE A 207 -16.53 -43.19 -4.80
CA PHE A 207 -16.21 -42.82 -6.20
C PHE A 207 -17.21 -41.98 -7.03
N PRO A 208 -16.79 -40.83 -7.61
CA PRO A 208 -17.59 -40.09 -8.60
C PRO A 208 -17.47 -40.69 -10.01
N ARG A 209 -18.58 -40.68 -10.77
CA ARG A 209 -18.59 -41.05 -12.21
C ARG A 209 -18.20 -39.84 -13.09
N PRO A 210 -17.61 -40.07 -14.28
CA PRO A 210 -17.35 -39.00 -15.25
C PRO A 210 -18.66 -38.50 -15.87
N GLY A 211 -18.71 -37.20 -16.16
CA GLY A 211 -19.92 -36.44 -16.49
C GLY A 211 -20.62 -36.84 -17.78
N GLU A 212 -21.96 -36.76 -17.75
CA GLU A 212 -22.80 -36.62 -18.93
C GLU A 212 -22.94 -35.13 -19.29
N GLU A 213 -22.58 -34.80 -20.53
CA GLU A 213 -22.84 -33.52 -21.18
C GLU A 213 -24.34 -33.29 -21.32
N ALA A 214 -24.85 -32.17 -20.79
CA ALA A 214 -26.20 -31.70 -21.09
C ALA A 214 -26.14 -30.80 -22.33
N GLN A 215 -26.66 -31.32 -23.44
CA GLN A 215 -26.91 -30.58 -24.68
C GLN A 215 -28.02 -29.54 -24.49
N SER A 216 -27.83 -28.39 -25.13
CA SER A 216 -28.75 -27.27 -25.25
C SER A 216 -29.95 -27.57 -26.15
N VAL A 217 -31.13 -27.08 -25.74
CA VAL A 217 -32.20 -26.62 -26.64
C VAL A 217 -32.54 -25.19 -26.24
#